data_AF-A0A7C4DUL0-F1
#
_entry.id   AF-A0A7C4DUL0-F1
#
_cell.length_a   1.000
_cell.length_b   1.000
_cell.length_c   1.000
_cell.angle_alpha   90.00
_cell.angle_beta   90.00
_cell.angle_gamma   90.00
#
_symmetry.space_group_name_H-M   'P 1'
#
loop_
_entity.id
_entity.type
_entity.pdbx_description
1 polymer ?
#
loop_
_entity_poly.entity_id
_entity_poly.type
_entity_poly.pdbx_seq_one_letter_code
_entity_poly.pdbx_strand_id
1 'polypeptide(L)' 'MSPDKWRTFIKPYQAKLYQAARKNNVLVYQHSDGKVEDLIPDLVEIGVDILNIQRECNNWRKIIERFGENVSLWGG' A
#
# COMPACT_ATOMS: atom_id res chain seq x y z
N MET A 1 -7.57 9.75 8.21
CA MET A 1 -8.51 9.94 7.08
C MET A 1 -9.30 8.66 6.92
N SER A 2 -10.61 8.71 6.64
CA SER A 2 -11.37 7.46 6.40
C SER A 2 -10.92 6.81 5.08
N PRO A 3 -10.99 5.47 4.96
CA PRO A 3 -10.67 4.78 3.72
C PRO A 3 -11.42 5.34 2.51
N ASP A 4 -12.70 5.66 2.65
CA ASP A 4 -13.51 6.20 1.55
C ASP A 4 -13.03 7.57 1.09
N LYS A 5 -12.66 8.45 2.02
CA LYS A 5 -12.07 9.75 1.64
C LYS A 5 -10.74 9.56 0.91
N TRP A 6 -9.91 8.61 1.35
CA TRP A 6 -8.67 8.31 0.63
C TRP A 6 -8.96 7.75 -0.78
N ARG A 7 -9.93 6.84 -0.93
CA ARG A 7 -10.34 6.30 -2.24
C ARG A 7 -10.87 7.38 -3.19
N THR A 8 -11.64 8.33 -2.68
CA THR A 8 -12.19 9.43 -3.49
C THR A 8 -11.13 10.46 -3.86
N PHE A 9 -10.30 10.88 -2.90
CA PHE A 9 -9.46 12.07 -3.07
C PHE A 9 -8.00 11.78 -3.36
N ILE A 10 -7.47 10.61 -2.97
CA ILE A 10 -6.03 10.31 -3.02
C ILE A 10 -5.70 9.17 -4.00
N LYS A 11 -6.41 8.03 -3.90
CA LYS A 11 -6.18 6.83 -4.73
C LYS A 11 -6.06 7.14 -6.24
N PRO A 12 -6.92 7.97 -6.85
CA PRO A 12 -6.87 8.20 -8.30
C PRO A 12 -5.59 8.89 -8.77
N TYR A 13 -4.99 9.72 -7.91
CA TYR A 13 -3.77 10.46 -8.23
C TYR A 13 -2.53 9.65 -7.89
N GLN A 14 -2.54 8.89 -6.78
CA GLN A 14 -1.49 7.92 -6.48
C GLN A 14 -1.39 6.84 -7.57
N ALA A 15 -2.52 6.32 -8.07
CA ALA A 15 -2.52 5.37 -9.17
C ALA A 15 -1.84 5.92 -10.44
N LYS A 16 -2.09 7.18 -10.79
CA LYS A 16 -1.41 7.85 -11.92
C LYS A 16 0.10 7.95 -11.71
N LEU A 17 0.53 8.29 -10.49
CA LEU A 17 1.95 8.39 -10.13
C LEU A 17 2.63 7.02 -10.21
N TYR A 18 2.01 5.98 -9.64
CA TYR A 18 2.56 4.63 -9.63
C TYR A 18 2.58 4.01 -11.02
N GLN A 19 1.57 4.28 -11.85
CA GLN A 19 1.57 3.86 -13.24
C GLN A 19 2.79 4.43 -14.00
N ALA A 20 3.22 5.66 -13.72
CA ALA A 20 4.41 6.24 -14.35
C ALA A 20 5.69 5.49 -13.97
N ALA A 21 5.86 5.11 -12.70
CA ALA A 21 6.98 4.29 -12.25
C ALA A 21 6.95 2.89 -12.88
N ARG A 22 5.78 2.23 -12.84
CA ARG A 22 5.55 0.89 -13.37
C ARG A 22 5.81 0.79 -14.87
N LYS A 23 5.44 1.81 -15.67
CA LYS A 23 5.74 1.88 -17.11
C LYS A 23 7.24 1.86 -17.42
N ASN A 24 8.08 2.20 -16.45
CA ASN A 24 9.54 2.19 -16.57
C ASN A 24 10.18 1.00 -15.82
N ASN A 25 9.41 -0.03 -15.47
CA ASN A 25 9.86 -1.20 -14.71
C ASN A 25 10.50 -0.85 -13.36
N VAL A 26 10.07 0.26 -12.74
CA VAL A 26 10.51 0.68 -11.41
C VAL A 26 9.53 0.18 -10.36
N LEU A 27 10.06 -0.43 -9.28
CA LEU A 27 9.27 -0.88 -8.14
C LEU A 27 8.69 0.30 -7.36
N VAL A 28 7.45 0.16 -6.91
CA VAL A 28 6.76 1.15 -6.08
C VAL A 28 6.87 0.75 -4.62
N TYR A 29 7.62 1.55 -3.87
CA TYR A 29 7.69 1.48 -2.43
C TYR A 29 6.77 2.54 -1.81
N GLN A 30 5.94 2.13 -0.85
CA GLN A 30 5.10 3.04 -0.10
C GLN A 30 5.26 2.86 1.41
N HIS A 31 5.55 3.98 2.07
CA HIS A 31 5.49 4.12 3.51
C HIS A 31 4.17 4.78 3.97
N SER A 32 3.64 4.32 5.10
CA SER A 32 2.56 5.01 5.81
C SER A 32 2.66 4.83 7.33
N ASP A 33 2.80 5.96 8.03
CA ASP A 33 2.60 6.06 9.47
C ASP A 33 1.09 6.08 9.79
N GLY A 34 0.53 4.92 10.14
CA GLY A 34 -0.86 4.78 10.54
C GLY A 34 -1.49 3.41 10.23
N LYS A 35 -2.78 3.26 10.56
CA LYS A 35 -3.57 2.05 10.30
C LYS A 35 -3.92 1.94 8.82
N VAL A 36 -3.40 0.94 8.12
CA VAL A 36 -3.56 0.82 6.65
C VAL A 36 -4.13 -0.51 6.17
N GLU A 37 -4.41 -1.47 7.07
CA GLU A 37 -4.96 -2.79 6.72
C GLU A 37 -6.12 -2.75 5.72
N ASP A 38 -7.07 -1.83 5.91
CA ASP A 38 -8.26 -1.70 5.06
C ASP A 38 -7.96 -1.11 3.68
N LEU A 39 -6.76 -0.55 3.48
CA LEU A 39 -6.29 0.04 2.24
C LEU A 39 -5.35 -0.87 1.47
N ILE A 40 -4.78 -1.92 2.08
CA ILE A 40 -3.81 -2.80 1.42
C ILE A 40 -4.34 -3.39 0.10
N PRO A 41 -5.61 -3.86 0.00
CA PRO A 41 -6.14 -4.31 -1.29
C PRO A 41 -6.11 -3.22 -2.37
N ASP A 42 -6.47 -1.99 -2.01
CA ASP A 42 -6.44 -0.85 -2.91
C ASP A 42 -5.00 -0.46 -3.30
N LEU A 43 -4.05 -0.56 -2.38
CA LEU A 43 -2.63 -0.25 -2.60
C LEU A 43 -1.99 -1.25 -3.57
N VAL A 44 -2.27 -2.54 -3.39
CA VAL A 44 -1.87 -3.61 -4.32
C VAL A 44 -2.47 -3.37 -5.71
N GLU A 45 -3.77 -3.06 -5.78
CA GLU A 45 -4.47 -2.78 -7.04
C GLU A 45 -3.80 -1.65 -7.83
N ILE A 46 -3.36 -0.57 -7.16
CA ILE A 46 -2.72 0.57 -7.82
C ILE A 46 -1.21 0.38 -8.07
N GLY A 47 -0.67 -0.81 -7.78
CA GLY A 47 0.67 -1.22 -8.17
C GLY A 47 1.75 -0.96 -7.13
N VAL A 48 1.42 -0.93 -5.84
CA VAL A 48 2.43 -0.94 -4.77
C VAL A 48 3.06 -2.33 -4.67
N ASP A 49 4.39 -2.40 -4.77
CA ASP A 49 5.15 -3.65 -4.71
C ASP A 49 5.74 -3.90 -3.30
N ILE A 50 6.05 -2.82 -2.57
CA ILE A 50 6.66 -2.88 -1.23
C ILE A 50 5.92 -1.93 -0.28
N LEU A 51 5.48 -2.43 0.88
CA LEU A 51 4.82 -1.66 1.92
C LEU A 51 5.66 -1.59 3.19
N ASN A 52 5.84 -0.38 3.71
CA ASN A 52 6.37 -0.11 5.03
C ASN A 52 5.29 0.54 5.89
N ILE A 53 4.89 -0.15 6.94
CA ILE A 53 3.73 0.21 7.75
C ILE A 53 4.15 0.36 9.22
N GLN A 54 3.42 1.19 9.96
CA GLN A 54 3.60 1.29 11.41
C GLN A 54 3.08 0.05 12.13
N ARG A 55 3.91 -0.62 12.94
CA ARG A 55 3.55 -1.93 13.56
C ARG A 55 2.58 -1.78 14.72
N GLU A 56 2.66 -0.68 15.44
CA GLU A 56 1.92 -0.44 16.69
C GLU A 56 0.41 -0.38 16.46
N CYS A 57 -0.01 0.02 15.26
CA CYS A 57 -1.41 0.10 14.89
C CYS A 57 -1.85 -0.97 13.88
N ASN A 58 -0.95 -1.77 13.31
CA ASN A 58 -1.28 -2.82 12.32
C ASN A 58 -0.91 -4.23 12.81
N ASN A 59 -1.74 -5.21 12.51
CA ASN A 59 -1.46 -6.62 12.74
C ASN A 59 -0.61 -7.17 11.59
N TRP A 60 0.71 -7.05 11.74
CA TRP A 60 1.69 -7.47 10.75
C TRP A 60 1.51 -8.92 10.29
N ARG A 61 1.26 -9.85 11.22
CA ARG A 61 1.10 -11.27 10.92
C ARG A 61 -0.11 -11.51 10.01
N LYS A 62 -1.26 -10.90 10.33
CA LYS A 62 -2.47 -10.99 9.50
C LYS A 62 -2.25 -10.39 8.10
N ILE A 63 -1.43 -9.34 7.99
CA ILE A 63 -1.12 -8.74 6.70
C ILE A 63 -0.28 -9.69 5.85
N ILE A 64 0.77 -10.29 6.42
CA ILE A 64 1.59 -11.30 5.71
C ILE A 64 0.72 -12.48 5.29
N GLU A 65 -0.09 -13.03 6.19
CA GLU A 65 -0.96 -14.17 5.92
C GLU A 65 -1.97 -13.88 4.78
N ARG A 66 -2.43 -12.63 4.66
CA ARG A 66 -3.45 -12.25 3.66
C ARG A 66 -2.88 -11.73 2.34
N PHE A 67 -1.72 -11.07 2.37
CA PHE A 67 -1.22 -10.27 1.24
C PHE A 67 0.25 -10.53 0.91
N GLY A 68 0.93 -11.44 1.62
CA GLY A 68 2.36 -11.70 1.43
C GLY A 68 2.75 -12.23 0.05
N GLU A 69 1.80 -12.79 -0.70
CA GLU A 69 2.01 -13.18 -2.11
C GLU A 69 1.85 -12.01 -3.09
N ASN A 70 1.25 -10.90 -2.67
CA ASN A 70 0.96 -9.75 -3.52
C ASN A 70 1.88 -8.55 -3.28
N VAL A 71 2.36 -8.38 -2.05
CA VAL A 71 3.17 -7.22 -1.65
C VAL A 71 4.21 -7.62 -0.63
N SER A 72 5.43 -7.12 -0.80
CA SER A 72 6.51 -7.32 0.17
C SER A 72 6.33 -6.34 1.33
N LEU A 73 6.42 -6.83 2.57
CA LEU A 73 6.53 -5.93 3.72
C LEU A 73 8.01 -5.61 3.99
N TRP A 74 8.31 -4.33 4.17
CA TRP A 74 9.67 -3.85 4.44
C TRP A 74 9.73 -3.05 5.74
N GLY A 75 10.86 -3.16 6.44
CA GLY A 75 11.10 -2.55 7.74
C GLY A 75 10.56 -3.40 8.89
N GLY A 76 10.68 -2.84 10.10
CA GLY A 76 10.31 -3.52 11.34
C GLY A 76 10.97 -2.89 12.55
#